data_AF-A0A842Q9K1-F1
#
_entry.id   AF-A0A842Q9K1-F1
#
_cell.length_a   1.000
_cell.length_b   1.000
_cell.length_c   1.000
_cell.angle_alpha   90.00
_cell.angle_beta   90.00
_cell.angle_gamma   90.00
#
_symmetry.space_group_name_H-M   'P 1'
#
loop_
_entity.id
_entity.type
_entity.pdbx_description
1 polymer ?
#
loop_
_entity_poly.entity_id
_entity_poly.type
_entity_poly.pdbx_seq_one_letter_code
_entity_poly.pdbx_strand_id
1 'polypeptide(L)'
;MPSKTNSNRDIENKIIGLLSSNLMSVTQISQEIGVRKDVGSAILKSMKKRGKLELHKVGRSKIYTIPGIMSDSPAGVEKEKKDKKLRTIGIVSGKGGTGKTTVTLNLAGALMNFDEDVMAVDADIKMAGLGLRLGMYNFSNTLNDVIRNNGNILEALHIHSSGIRVIPASLTVENLELTNLYPLMEKFLTGKSLILIDSPPGLEDNFVQVLHTLKEIIVVTTPETQSITNAIKAIDKGKELGVNCLGVVVNRYSGRENHRKVVDEIESICDQPLLGVIPEDKTIQDSLFKKTPNVFLNPYSPSSLAFKEIAAKISGKSYEPPKFPFLRRIWGKIS
;
A
#
# COMPACT_ATOMS: atom_id res chain seq x y z
N MET A 1 -26.55 12.78 37.24
CA MET A 1 -26.31 11.77 36.20
C MET A 1 -26.28 12.46 34.85
N PRO A 2 -25.17 12.50 34.11
CA PRO A 2 -25.18 12.99 32.74
C PRO A 2 -26.07 12.06 31.91
N SER A 3 -27.08 12.62 31.24
CA SER A 3 -28.07 11.88 30.48
C SER A 3 -27.42 11.12 29.30
N LYS A 4 -27.73 9.82 29.15
CA LYS A 4 -27.30 8.93 28.04
C LYS A 4 -27.54 9.51 26.62
N THR A 5 -28.32 10.58 26.50
CA THR A 5 -28.62 11.29 25.25
C THR A 5 -27.47 12.14 24.71
N ASN A 6 -26.54 12.64 25.54
CA ASN A 6 -25.40 13.42 25.05
C ASN A 6 -24.34 12.53 24.39
N SER A 7 -24.01 11.36 24.97
CA SER A 7 -22.95 10.50 24.41
C SER A 7 -23.28 9.92 23.03
N ASN A 8 -24.56 9.67 22.73
CA ASN A 8 -24.97 9.16 21.42
C ASN A 8 -24.88 10.23 20.32
N ARG A 9 -25.18 11.49 20.63
CA ARG A 9 -25.01 12.60 19.69
C ARG A 9 -23.53 12.87 19.41
N ASP A 10 -22.68 12.75 20.42
CA ASP A 10 -21.22 12.92 20.27
C ASP A 10 -20.62 11.85 19.36
N ILE A 11 -21.05 10.59 19.52
CA ILE A 11 -20.63 9.48 18.64
C ILE A 11 -21.13 9.70 17.20
N GLU A 12 -22.37 10.13 17.01
CA GLU A 12 -22.92 10.41 15.67
C GLU A 12 -22.17 11.56 14.98
N ASN A 13 -21.88 12.65 15.70
CA ASN A 13 -21.13 13.78 15.18
C ASN A 13 -19.69 13.38 14.82
N LYS A 14 -19.07 12.51 15.64
CA LYS A 14 -17.76 11.93 15.33
C LYS A 14 -17.79 11.09 14.06
N ILE A 15 -18.81 10.24 13.88
CA ILE A 15 -19.00 9.43 12.66
C ILE A 15 -19.21 10.32 11.44
N ILE A 16 -20.01 11.38 11.56
CA ILE A 16 -20.21 12.36 10.49
C ILE A 16 -18.89 13.05 10.14
N GLY A 17 -18.11 13.51 11.13
CA GLY A 17 -16.79 14.10 10.87
C GLY A 17 -15.79 13.14 10.24
N LEU A 18 -15.86 11.84 10.54
CA LEU A 18 -15.03 10.82 9.90
C LEU A 18 -15.41 10.60 8.42
N LEU A 19 -16.70 10.75 8.09
CA LEU A 19 -17.25 10.46 6.76
C LEU A 19 -17.42 11.69 5.87
N SER A 20 -17.17 12.91 6.36
CA SER A 20 -17.30 14.15 5.59
C SER A 20 -16.25 14.30 4.49
N SER A 21 -15.15 13.55 4.54
CA SER A 21 -14.08 13.60 3.53
C SER A 21 -13.44 12.25 3.20
N ASN A 22 -13.87 11.15 3.83
CA ASN A 22 -13.24 9.83 3.69
C ASN A 22 -14.27 8.71 3.51
N LEU A 23 -13.93 7.73 2.67
CA LEU A 23 -14.67 6.48 2.56
C LEU A 23 -14.14 5.46 3.58
N MET A 24 -14.98 5.09 4.56
CA MET A 24 -14.56 4.16 5.62
C MET A 24 -15.45 2.92 5.70
N SER A 25 -14.81 1.78 5.94
CA SER A 25 -15.49 0.52 6.24
C SER A 25 -16.06 0.51 7.67
N VAL A 26 -17.03 -0.36 7.92
CA VAL A 26 -17.59 -0.58 9.27
C VAL A 26 -16.50 -0.87 10.30
N THR A 27 -15.47 -1.62 9.93
CA THR A 27 -14.36 -1.96 10.85
C THR A 27 -13.57 -0.71 11.25
N GLN A 28 -13.22 0.14 10.28
CA GLN A 28 -12.47 1.39 10.53
C GLN A 28 -13.29 2.37 11.38
N ILE A 29 -14.56 2.58 11.04
CA ILE A 29 -15.43 3.47 11.83
C ILE A 29 -15.56 2.98 13.27
N SER A 30 -15.72 1.66 13.47
CA SER A 30 -15.83 1.08 14.81
C SER A 30 -14.55 1.28 15.63
N GLN A 31 -13.38 1.15 15.00
CA GLN A 31 -12.09 1.39 15.63
C GLN A 31 -11.91 2.86 16.02
N GLU A 32 -12.22 3.80 15.12
CA GLU A 32 -12.08 5.25 15.36
C GLU A 32 -12.99 5.78 16.47
N ILE A 33 -14.20 5.23 16.59
CA ILE A 33 -15.12 5.58 17.67
C ILE A 33 -14.89 4.75 18.95
N GLY A 34 -13.91 3.84 18.94
CA GLY A 34 -13.50 3.07 20.12
C GLY A 34 -14.52 2.02 20.57
N VAL A 35 -15.27 1.42 19.64
CA VAL A 35 -16.30 0.42 19.95
C VAL A 35 -16.08 -0.89 19.21
N ARG A 36 -16.70 -1.98 19.70
CA ARG A 36 -16.69 -3.27 19.00
C ARG A 36 -17.40 -3.15 17.65
N LYS A 37 -16.97 -3.96 16.67
CA LYS A 37 -17.48 -3.95 15.30
C LYS A 37 -18.99 -4.18 15.18
N ASP A 38 -19.56 -5.04 16.02
CA ASP A 38 -21.00 -5.31 16.06
C ASP A 38 -21.80 -4.10 16.58
N VAL A 39 -21.27 -3.41 17.59
CA VAL A 39 -21.82 -2.16 18.12
C VAL A 39 -21.74 -1.04 17.08
N GLY A 40 -20.58 -0.85 16.45
CA GLY A 40 -20.42 0.13 15.37
C GLY A 40 -21.35 -0.15 14.18
N SER A 41 -21.50 -1.43 13.80
CA SER A 41 -22.46 -1.87 12.77
C SER A 41 -23.91 -1.51 13.12
N ALA A 42 -24.32 -1.67 14.38
CA ALA A 42 -25.66 -1.30 14.83
C ALA A 42 -25.89 0.21 14.80
N ILE A 43 -24.89 1.01 15.22
CA ILE A 43 -24.93 2.49 15.18
C ILE A 43 -25.07 2.97 13.73
N LEU A 44 -24.25 2.46 12.82
CA LEU A 44 -24.27 2.85 11.39
C LEU A 44 -25.59 2.47 10.71
N LYS A 45 -26.14 1.28 11.00
CA LYS A 45 -27.49 0.89 10.52
C LYS A 45 -28.57 1.83 11.04
N SER A 46 -28.49 2.26 12.30
CA SER A 46 -29.44 3.21 12.91
C SER A 46 -29.34 4.60 12.28
N MET A 47 -28.12 5.11 12.03
CA MET A 47 -27.90 6.38 11.35
C MET A 47 -28.40 6.36 9.90
N LYS A 48 -28.16 5.26 9.17
CA LYS A 48 -28.72 5.05 7.83
C LYS A 48 -30.25 5.06 7.83
N LYS A 49 -30.88 4.33 8.76
CA LYS A 49 -32.36 4.28 8.87
C LYS A 49 -32.96 5.67 9.11
N ARG A 50 -32.21 6.57 9.74
CA ARG A 50 -32.59 7.98 9.97
C ARG A 50 -32.17 8.93 8.85
N GLY A 51 -31.71 8.42 7.72
CA GLY A 51 -31.30 9.22 6.56
C GLY A 51 -30.03 10.05 6.77
N LYS A 52 -29.26 9.79 7.83
CA LYS A 52 -28.00 10.53 8.08
C LYS A 52 -26.80 9.98 7.32
N LEU A 53 -26.89 8.75 6.84
CA LEU A 53 -25.84 8.06 6.10
C LEU A 53 -26.44 7.30 4.93
N GLU A 54 -25.69 7.22 3.84
CA GLU A 54 -25.92 6.28 2.75
C GLU A 54 -25.04 5.05 2.92
N LEU A 55 -25.47 3.93 2.36
CA LEU A 55 -24.70 2.69 2.38
C LEU A 55 -24.42 2.28 0.94
N HIS A 56 -23.14 2.23 0.62
CA HIS A 56 -22.65 1.74 -0.66
C HIS A 56 -22.05 0.36 -0.47
N LYS A 57 -22.29 -0.48 -1.47
CA LYS A 57 -21.68 -1.80 -1.55
C LYS A 57 -20.51 -1.71 -2.51
N VAL A 58 -19.29 -1.76 -1.97
CA VAL A 58 -18.07 -1.76 -2.76
C VAL A 58 -17.47 -3.16 -2.64
N GLY A 59 -17.60 -3.95 -3.70
CA GLY A 59 -17.33 -5.39 -3.68
C GLY A 59 -18.20 -6.12 -2.64
N ARG A 60 -17.58 -6.80 -1.68
CA ARG A 60 -18.26 -7.50 -0.55
C ARG A 60 -18.39 -6.64 0.71
N SER A 61 -17.79 -5.46 0.71
CA SER A 61 -17.75 -4.57 1.86
C SER A 61 -18.91 -3.58 1.87
N LYS A 62 -19.34 -3.23 3.08
CA LYS A 62 -20.34 -2.19 3.34
C LYS A 62 -19.61 -0.92 3.75
N ILE A 63 -19.71 0.11 2.93
CA ILE A 63 -19.12 1.44 3.17
C ILE A 63 -20.26 2.42 3.41
N TYR A 64 -20.08 3.29 4.40
CA TYR A 64 -21.05 4.35 4.70
C TYR A 64 -20.51 5.70 4.27
N THR A 65 -21.38 6.57 3.79
CA THR A 65 -21.12 7.96 3.34
C THR A 65 -22.18 8.89 3.91
N ILE A 66 -21.97 10.20 3.84
CA ILE A 66 -23.03 11.18 4.12
C ILE A 66 -23.84 11.40 2.82
N PRO A 67 -25.19 11.49 2.90
CA PRO A 67 -26.02 11.80 1.74
C PRO A 67 -25.55 13.09 1.05
N GLY A 68 -25.49 13.08 -0.28
CA GLY A 68 -25.07 14.22 -1.08
C GLY A 68 -23.56 14.30 -1.38
N ILE A 69 -22.70 13.60 -0.63
CA ILE A 69 -21.23 13.62 -0.87
C ILE A 69 -20.85 12.95 -2.21
N MET A 70 -21.67 12.04 -2.72
CA MET A 70 -21.44 11.42 -4.04
C MET A 70 -22.24 12.06 -5.19
N SER A 71 -23.24 12.91 -4.92
CA SER A 71 -24.13 13.44 -5.96
C SER A 71 -23.83 14.87 -6.42
N ASP A 72 -23.07 15.66 -5.66
CA ASP A 72 -22.64 16.98 -6.10
C ASP A 72 -21.11 17.08 -6.01
N SER A 73 -20.44 17.12 -7.17
CA SER A 73 -19.24 17.95 -7.27
C SER A 73 -19.66 19.38 -6.97
N PRO A 74 -19.18 20.05 -5.90
CA PRO A 74 -19.49 21.44 -5.70
C PRO A 74 -18.56 22.26 -6.60
N ALA A 75 -19.10 22.75 -7.71
CA ALA A 75 -18.63 24.00 -8.29
C ALA A 75 -18.75 25.09 -7.21
N GLY A 76 -17.66 25.81 -6.91
CA GLY A 76 -17.71 27.01 -6.08
C GLY A 76 -16.85 27.06 -4.83
N VAL A 77 -15.78 26.28 -4.71
CA VAL A 77 -14.64 26.65 -3.84
C VAL A 77 -13.47 27.02 -4.74
N GLU A 78 -13.19 28.33 -4.85
CA GLU A 78 -12.04 28.82 -5.60
C GLU A 78 -10.74 28.30 -4.97
N LYS A 79 -10.13 27.37 -5.72
CA LYS A 79 -8.69 27.14 -5.94
C LYS A 79 -7.74 27.40 -4.75
N GLU A 80 -7.47 26.31 -4.02
CA GLU A 80 -6.10 25.78 -4.01
C GLU A 80 -6.06 24.49 -4.82
N LYS A 81 -6.16 24.60 -6.16
CA LYS A 81 -5.65 23.54 -7.03
C LYS A 81 -4.13 23.57 -6.96
N LYS A 82 -3.55 22.92 -5.95
CA LYS A 82 -2.32 22.19 -6.23
C LYS A 82 -2.75 20.99 -7.05
N ASP A 83 -2.49 21.03 -8.36
CA ASP A 83 -2.57 19.89 -9.27
C ASP A 83 -1.71 18.74 -8.71
N LYS A 84 -2.24 18.00 -7.74
CA LYS A 84 -1.59 16.79 -7.24
C LYS A 84 -1.90 15.72 -8.27
N LYS A 85 -0.94 15.58 -9.20
CA LYS A 85 -0.86 14.48 -10.14
C LYS A 85 -0.81 13.16 -9.40
N LEU A 86 -1.32 12.12 -10.05
CA LEU A 86 -1.14 10.74 -9.68
C LEU A 86 0.35 10.45 -9.44
N ARG A 87 0.67 9.85 -8.29
CA ARG A 87 2.05 9.45 -7.95
C ARG A 87 2.20 7.95 -8.11
N THR A 88 3.11 7.50 -8.99
CA THR A 88 3.39 6.09 -9.24
C THR A 88 4.83 5.77 -8.84
N ILE A 89 4.99 4.80 -7.93
CA ILE A 89 6.29 4.31 -7.49
C ILE A 89 6.40 2.83 -7.83
N GLY A 90 7.34 2.48 -8.70
CA GLY A 90 7.66 1.08 -8.99
C GLY A 90 8.54 0.48 -7.91
N ILE A 91 8.12 -0.65 -7.35
CA ILE A 91 8.97 -1.48 -6.51
C ILE A 91 9.68 -2.44 -7.46
N VAL A 92 11.00 -2.28 -7.61
CA VAL A 92 11.80 -2.94 -8.64
C VAL A 92 13.02 -3.68 -8.05
N SER A 93 13.59 -4.62 -8.80
CA SER A 93 14.76 -5.41 -8.37
C SER A 93 15.43 -6.04 -9.58
N GLY A 94 16.75 -5.92 -9.71
CA GLY A 94 17.47 -6.53 -10.83
C GLY A 94 17.61 -8.06 -10.77
N LYS A 95 17.10 -8.73 -9.73
CA LYS A 95 17.10 -10.20 -9.59
C LYS A 95 15.82 -10.69 -8.91
N GLY A 96 15.41 -11.92 -9.22
CA GLY A 96 14.38 -12.64 -8.46
C GLY A 96 14.81 -12.97 -7.02
N GLY A 97 13.83 -13.07 -6.12
CA GLY A 97 14.06 -13.54 -4.73
C GLY A 97 14.49 -12.49 -3.71
N THR A 98 14.66 -11.22 -4.09
CA THR A 98 15.01 -10.12 -3.15
C THR A 98 13.86 -9.71 -2.22
N GLY A 99 12.63 -10.15 -2.51
CA GLY A 99 11.46 -9.94 -1.67
C GLY A 99 10.59 -8.74 -2.05
N LYS A 100 10.69 -8.21 -3.29
CA LYS A 100 9.86 -7.09 -3.79
C LYS A 100 8.39 -7.16 -3.39
N THR A 101 7.67 -8.21 -3.75
CA THR A 101 6.23 -8.33 -3.45
C THR A 101 5.95 -8.24 -1.94
N THR A 102 6.84 -8.79 -1.10
CA THR A 102 6.74 -8.65 0.36
C THR A 102 6.96 -7.21 0.79
N VAL A 103 7.95 -6.52 0.20
CA VAL A 103 8.20 -5.09 0.42
C VAL A 103 7.00 -4.27 -0.03
N THR A 104 6.46 -4.50 -1.23
CA THR A 104 5.29 -3.80 -1.77
C THR A 104 4.09 -3.87 -0.83
N LEU A 105 3.72 -5.06 -0.36
CA LEU A 105 2.56 -5.25 0.51
C LEU A 105 2.75 -4.64 1.90
N ASN A 106 3.93 -4.80 2.51
CA ASN A 106 4.20 -4.24 3.83
C ASN A 106 4.38 -2.73 3.77
N LEU A 107 4.99 -2.21 2.71
CA LEU A 107 5.12 -0.78 2.48
C LEU A 107 3.74 -0.14 2.25
N ALA A 108 2.87 -0.76 1.44
CA ALA A 108 1.48 -0.33 1.28
C ALA A 108 0.77 -0.28 2.65
N GLY A 109 0.85 -1.36 3.44
CA GLY A 109 0.26 -1.37 4.78
C GLY A 109 0.87 -0.35 5.75
N ALA A 110 2.17 -0.07 5.63
CA ALA A 110 2.85 0.93 6.45
C ALA A 110 2.43 2.35 6.09
N LEU A 111 2.34 2.68 4.80
CA LEU A 111 1.89 3.98 4.28
C LEU A 111 0.45 4.31 4.69
N MET A 112 -0.40 3.30 4.87
CA MET A 112 -1.75 3.50 5.44
C MET A 112 -1.72 4.08 6.86
N ASN A 113 -0.67 3.83 7.66
CA ASN A 113 -0.53 4.45 8.99
C ASN A 113 -0.15 5.94 8.91
N PHE A 114 0.19 6.41 7.73
CA PHE A 114 0.56 7.79 7.43
C PHE A 114 -0.52 8.45 6.57
N ASP A 115 -1.78 8.01 6.66
CA ASP A 115 -2.95 8.57 5.96
C ASP A 115 -2.77 8.68 4.44
N GLU A 116 -1.87 7.88 3.86
CA GLU A 116 -1.68 7.86 2.41
C GLU A 116 -2.80 7.09 1.75
N ASP A 117 -3.33 7.66 0.66
CA ASP A 117 -4.28 7.01 -0.22
C ASP A 117 -3.54 6.00 -1.12
N VAL A 118 -3.10 4.88 -0.53
CA VAL A 118 -2.23 3.91 -1.19
C VAL A 118 -2.97 2.72 -1.82
N MET A 119 -2.51 2.30 -3.00
CA MET A 119 -2.95 1.10 -3.71
C MET A 119 -1.73 0.35 -4.25
N ALA A 120 -1.76 -0.98 -4.25
CA ALA A 120 -0.72 -1.80 -4.85
C ALA A 120 -1.22 -2.43 -6.16
N VAL A 121 -0.42 -2.39 -7.21
CA VAL A 121 -0.71 -2.98 -8.52
C VAL A 121 0.31 -4.07 -8.79
N ASP A 122 -0.16 -5.25 -9.17
CA ASP A 122 0.71 -6.36 -9.57
C ASP A 122 0.99 -6.22 -11.06
N ALA A 123 2.23 -5.88 -11.43
CA ALA A 123 2.64 -5.79 -12.82
C ALA A 123 3.49 -7.00 -13.26
N ASP A 124 3.64 -8.02 -12.41
CA ASP A 124 4.20 -9.30 -12.81
C ASP A 124 3.10 -10.19 -13.42
N ILE A 125 2.72 -9.88 -14.66
CA ILE A 125 1.65 -10.58 -15.39
C ILE A 125 1.98 -12.08 -15.57
N LYS A 126 3.25 -12.44 -15.65
CA LYS A 126 3.67 -13.84 -15.86
C LYS A 126 3.59 -14.66 -14.57
N MET A 127 3.79 -14.03 -13.41
CA MET A 127 3.83 -14.73 -12.14
C MET A 127 3.17 -13.92 -11.02
N ALA A 128 1.86 -13.67 -11.16
CA ALA A 128 1.09 -12.84 -10.23
C ALA A 128 1.28 -13.26 -8.77
N GLY A 129 1.78 -12.33 -7.95
CA GLY A 129 2.30 -12.61 -6.62
C GLY A 129 1.58 -11.87 -5.50
N LEU A 130 1.06 -10.66 -5.74
CA LEU A 130 0.46 -9.82 -4.70
C LEU A 130 -0.79 -10.47 -4.12
N GLY A 131 -1.72 -10.84 -5.00
CA GLY A 131 -3.00 -11.45 -4.63
C GLY A 131 -2.83 -12.77 -3.86
N LEU A 132 -1.97 -13.65 -4.36
CA LEU A 132 -1.68 -14.97 -3.75
C LEU A 132 -1.08 -14.85 -2.34
N ARG A 133 -0.23 -13.84 -2.11
CA ARG A 133 0.37 -13.57 -0.79
C ARG A 133 -0.64 -13.04 0.22
N LEU A 134 -1.71 -12.39 -0.26
CA LEU A 134 -2.86 -11.98 0.55
C LEU A 134 -3.96 -13.05 0.65
N GLY A 135 -3.74 -14.23 0.08
CA GLY A 135 -4.72 -15.33 0.11
C GLY A 135 -5.97 -15.03 -0.72
N MET A 136 -5.84 -14.14 -1.71
CA MET A 136 -6.90 -13.78 -2.63
C MET A 136 -6.71 -14.60 -3.91
N TYR A 137 -7.63 -15.52 -4.17
CA TYR A 137 -7.54 -16.48 -5.28
C TYR A 137 -8.62 -16.27 -6.35
N ASN A 138 -9.75 -15.68 -5.97
CA ASN A 138 -10.91 -15.50 -6.84
C ASN A 138 -11.14 -14.01 -7.10
N PHE A 139 -10.54 -13.51 -8.18
CA PHE A 139 -10.74 -12.15 -8.65
C PHE A 139 -11.88 -12.13 -9.67
N SER A 140 -12.80 -11.17 -9.55
CA SER A 140 -13.84 -10.96 -10.57
C SER A 140 -13.22 -10.40 -11.85
N ASN A 141 -12.36 -9.38 -11.70
CA ASN A 141 -11.57 -8.80 -12.77
C ASN A 141 -10.13 -8.65 -12.27
N THR A 142 -9.18 -8.76 -13.19
CA THR A 142 -7.74 -8.60 -12.98
C THR A 142 -7.20 -7.43 -13.82
N LEU A 143 -5.94 -7.06 -13.59
CA LEU A 143 -5.26 -6.06 -14.40
C LEU A 143 -5.30 -6.40 -15.89
N ASN A 144 -5.14 -7.68 -16.22
CA ASN A 144 -5.20 -8.19 -17.58
C ASN A 144 -6.53 -7.87 -18.26
N ASP A 145 -7.64 -8.06 -17.55
CA ASP A 145 -8.99 -7.82 -18.08
C ASP A 145 -9.21 -6.33 -18.38
N VAL A 146 -8.72 -5.46 -17.50
CA VAL A 146 -8.80 -4.00 -17.69
C VAL A 146 -7.97 -3.57 -18.89
N ILE A 147 -6.72 -4.03 -19.00
CA ILE A 147 -5.84 -3.69 -20.12
C ILE A 147 -6.46 -4.16 -21.45
N ARG A 148 -6.96 -5.40 -21.50
CA ARG A 148 -7.58 -5.98 -22.69
C ARG A 148 -8.81 -5.20 -23.17
N ASN A 149 -9.66 -4.79 -22.23
CA ASN A 149 -10.92 -4.13 -22.55
C ASN A 149 -10.81 -2.60 -22.60
N ASN A 150 -9.61 -2.04 -22.39
CA ASN A 150 -9.39 -0.60 -22.18
C ASN A 150 -10.36 -0.04 -21.12
N GLY A 151 -10.61 -0.83 -20.08
CA GLY A 151 -11.65 -0.63 -19.07
C GLY A 151 -11.19 0.28 -17.93
N ASN A 152 -12.09 0.51 -16.97
CA ASN A 152 -11.73 1.27 -15.78
C ASN A 152 -10.85 0.43 -14.84
N ILE A 153 -9.65 0.92 -14.51
CA ILE A 153 -8.71 0.18 -13.64
C ILE A 153 -9.28 -0.13 -12.25
N LEU A 154 -10.25 0.66 -11.77
CA LEU A 154 -10.95 0.41 -10.52
C LEU A 154 -11.87 -0.82 -10.56
N GLU A 155 -12.20 -1.35 -11.74
CA GLU A 155 -12.97 -2.60 -11.87
C GLU A 155 -12.15 -3.81 -11.42
N ALA A 156 -10.82 -3.74 -11.52
CA ALA A 156 -9.90 -4.74 -11.02
C ALA A 156 -9.42 -4.46 -9.58
N LEU A 157 -9.98 -3.46 -8.90
CA LEU A 157 -9.63 -3.16 -7.52
C LEU A 157 -10.29 -4.14 -6.55
N HIS A 158 -9.46 -4.81 -5.75
CA HIS A 158 -9.90 -5.65 -4.64
C HIS A 158 -9.37 -5.10 -3.31
N ILE A 159 -10.16 -5.28 -2.25
CA ILE A 159 -9.82 -4.82 -0.91
C ILE A 159 -9.62 -6.06 -0.02
N HIS A 160 -8.39 -6.23 0.46
CA HIS A 160 -8.07 -7.28 1.43
C HIS A 160 -8.72 -6.99 2.79
N SER A 161 -8.90 -8.02 3.62
CA SER A 161 -9.49 -7.88 4.96
C SER A 161 -8.75 -6.90 5.88
N SER A 162 -7.45 -6.68 5.64
CA SER A 162 -6.62 -5.69 6.33
C SER A 162 -6.82 -4.25 5.84
N GLY A 163 -7.63 -4.04 4.79
CA GLY A 163 -7.87 -2.72 4.19
C GLY A 163 -6.92 -2.37 3.04
N ILE A 164 -5.91 -3.20 2.73
CA ILE A 164 -5.04 -2.96 1.57
C ILE A 164 -5.88 -3.08 0.29
N ARG A 165 -5.69 -2.08 -0.58
CA ARG A 165 -6.22 -2.03 -1.94
C ARG A 165 -5.21 -2.63 -2.90
N VAL A 166 -5.61 -3.67 -3.63
CA VAL A 166 -4.78 -4.36 -4.62
C VAL A 166 -5.48 -4.45 -5.97
N ILE A 167 -4.72 -4.23 -7.03
CA ILE A 167 -5.08 -4.62 -8.39
C ILE A 167 -4.17 -5.79 -8.78
N PRO A 168 -4.67 -7.04 -8.76
CA PRO A 168 -3.89 -8.22 -9.06
C PRO A 168 -3.77 -8.42 -10.58
N ALA A 169 -2.65 -8.98 -11.02
CA ALA A 169 -2.51 -9.53 -12.35
C ALA A 169 -3.24 -10.88 -12.45
N SER A 170 -3.53 -11.30 -13.68
CA SER A 170 -4.09 -12.63 -13.92
C SER A 170 -3.09 -13.71 -13.54
N LEU A 171 -3.60 -14.86 -13.10
CA LEU A 171 -2.82 -16.09 -12.93
C LEU A 171 -2.58 -16.81 -14.26
N THR A 172 -3.28 -16.41 -15.33
CA THR A 172 -3.05 -16.91 -16.69
C THR A 172 -1.92 -16.14 -17.35
N VAL A 173 -0.93 -16.88 -17.88
CA VAL A 173 0.18 -16.28 -18.63
C VAL A 173 -0.35 -15.79 -19.97
N GLU A 174 -0.29 -14.48 -20.18
CA GLU A 174 -0.72 -13.82 -21.41
C GLU A 174 0.32 -12.79 -21.84
N ASN A 175 0.48 -12.62 -23.15
CA ASN A 175 1.29 -11.55 -23.71
C ASN A 175 0.45 -10.27 -23.75
N LEU A 176 0.60 -9.42 -22.74
CA LEU A 176 -0.02 -8.10 -22.68
C LEU A 176 1.06 -7.02 -22.67
N GLU A 177 0.83 -5.96 -23.44
CA GLU A 177 1.66 -4.78 -23.41
C GLU A 177 1.26 -3.88 -22.23
N LEU A 178 2.20 -3.67 -21.32
CA LEU A 178 1.98 -2.84 -20.14
C LEU A 178 2.09 -1.33 -20.42
N THR A 179 2.49 -0.93 -21.62
CA THR A 179 2.66 0.48 -22.03
C THR A 179 1.39 1.33 -21.81
N ASN A 180 0.20 0.73 -21.93
CA ASN A 180 -1.08 1.40 -21.70
C ASN A 180 -1.48 1.53 -20.21
N LEU A 181 -0.69 0.97 -19.28
CA LEU A 181 -1.03 0.98 -17.86
C LEU A 181 -1.07 2.40 -17.27
N TYR A 182 -0.08 3.24 -17.57
CA TYR A 182 -0.05 4.61 -17.05
C TYR A 182 -1.21 5.47 -17.56
N PRO A 183 -1.49 5.51 -18.88
CA PRO A 183 -2.69 6.19 -19.39
C PRO A 183 -4.00 5.72 -18.75
N LEU A 184 -4.15 4.41 -18.53
CA LEU A 184 -5.33 3.84 -17.84
C LEU A 184 -5.42 4.33 -16.39
N MET A 185 -4.31 4.29 -15.65
CA MET A 185 -4.27 4.81 -14.28
C MET A 185 -4.59 6.31 -14.23
N GLU A 186 -3.94 7.12 -15.07
CA GLU A 186 -4.15 8.58 -15.12
C GLU A 186 -5.59 8.94 -15.52
N LYS A 187 -6.21 8.17 -16.42
CA LYS A 187 -7.59 8.39 -16.88
C LYS A 187 -8.62 8.18 -15.78
N PHE A 188 -8.44 7.19 -14.92
CA PHE A 188 -9.47 6.74 -13.98
C PHE A 188 -9.16 7.08 -12.52
N LEU A 189 -7.89 7.34 -12.18
CA LEU A 189 -7.46 7.69 -10.85
C LEU A 189 -7.19 9.20 -10.80
N THR A 190 -7.84 9.89 -9.87
CA THR A 190 -7.70 11.33 -9.70
C THR A 190 -7.21 11.66 -8.29
N GLY A 191 -6.40 12.71 -8.15
CA GLY A 191 -6.02 13.26 -6.83
C GLY A 191 -4.75 12.69 -6.22
N LYS A 192 -4.75 12.53 -4.87
CA LYS A 192 -3.58 12.23 -4.03
C LYS A 192 -3.21 10.74 -3.95
N SER A 193 -3.72 9.90 -4.85
CA SER A 193 -3.48 8.46 -4.78
C SER A 193 -2.01 8.13 -5.04
N LEU A 194 -1.45 7.31 -4.15
CA LEU A 194 -0.12 6.74 -4.28
C LEU A 194 -0.25 5.30 -4.77
N ILE A 195 0.31 5.02 -5.94
CA ILE A 195 0.29 3.67 -6.52
C ILE A 195 1.66 3.05 -6.37
N LEU A 196 1.73 1.92 -5.68
CA LEU A 196 2.90 1.06 -5.65
C LEU A 196 2.76 -0.02 -6.72
N ILE A 197 3.67 -0.08 -7.68
CA ILE A 197 3.65 -1.08 -8.75
C ILE A 197 4.69 -2.16 -8.44
N ASP A 198 4.25 -3.40 -8.18
CA ASP A 198 5.16 -4.55 -8.02
C ASP A 198 5.62 -5.01 -9.39
N SER A 199 6.90 -4.80 -9.70
CA SER A 199 7.45 -5.16 -11.01
C SER A 199 7.72 -6.67 -11.13
N PRO A 200 7.83 -7.21 -12.36
CA PRO A 200 8.45 -8.51 -12.56
C PRO A 200 9.91 -8.50 -12.06
N PRO A 201 10.48 -9.66 -11.69
CA PRO A 201 11.89 -9.76 -11.33
C PRO A 201 12.81 -9.61 -12.53
N GLY A 202 14.07 -9.26 -12.27
CA GLY A 202 15.10 -9.24 -13.31
C GLY A 202 15.10 -7.95 -14.12
N LEU A 203 15.69 -8.01 -15.31
CA LEU A 203 15.91 -6.88 -16.22
C LEU A 203 15.45 -7.23 -17.65
N GLU A 204 14.44 -8.10 -17.76
CA GLU A 204 13.89 -8.59 -19.02
C GLU A 204 12.91 -7.60 -19.67
N ASP A 205 12.38 -7.90 -20.85
CA ASP A 205 11.49 -7.00 -21.61
C ASP A 205 10.27 -6.56 -20.79
N ASN A 206 9.68 -7.47 -20.01
CA ASN A 206 8.54 -7.16 -19.15
C ASN A 206 8.89 -6.11 -18.07
N PHE A 207 10.12 -6.13 -17.57
CA PHE A 207 10.62 -5.14 -16.62
C PHE A 207 10.71 -3.77 -17.28
N VAL A 208 11.25 -3.71 -18.50
CA VAL A 208 11.36 -2.48 -19.29
C VAL A 208 9.98 -1.89 -19.60
N GLN A 209 9.01 -2.72 -19.97
CA GLN A 209 7.63 -2.26 -20.19
C GLN A 209 7.01 -1.63 -18.94
N VAL A 210 7.25 -2.20 -17.76
CA VAL A 210 6.81 -1.60 -16.49
C VAL A 210 7.49 -0.26 -16.25
N LEU A 211 8.80 -0.16 -16.50
CA LEU A 211 9.53 1.11 -16.33
C LEU A 211 8.97 2.23 -17.21
N HIS A 212 8.52 1.94 -18.44
CA HIS A 212 7.88 2.94 -19.31
C HIS A 212 6.59 3.54 -18.70
N THR A 213 5.97 2.87 -17.74
CA THR A 213 4.75 3.33 -17.06
C THR A 213 5.03 4.10 -15.77
N LEU A 214 6.30 4.22 -15.38
CA LEU A 214 6.71 4.73 -14.08
C LEU A 214 7.37 6.11 -14.17
N LYS A 215 7.24 6.88 -13.09
CA LYS A 215 7.97 8.14 -12.90
C LYS A 215 9.00 8.03 -11.79
N GLU A 216 8.71 7.23 -10.78
CA GLU A 216 9.59 6.97 -9.65
C GLU A 216 9.78 5.46 -9.45
N ILE A 217 10.96 5.04 -9.00
CA ILE A 217 11.25 3.66 -8.59
C ILE A 217 11.92 3.61 -7.23
N ILE A 218 11.66 2.52 -6.51
CA ILE A 218 12.39 2.06 -5.33
C ILE A 218 13.03 0.73 -5.67
N VAL A 219 14.34 0.64 -5.52
CA VAL A 219 15.10 -0.55 -5.86
C VAL A 219 15.29 -1.42 -4.62
N VAL A 220 14.76 -2.63 -4.64
CA VAL A 220 14.88 -3.62 -3.57
C VAL A 220 16.04 -4.57 -3.87
N THR A 221 17.01 -4.60 -2.97
CA THR A 221 18.19 -5.46 -3.02
C THR A 221 18.32 -6.29 -1.74
N THR A 222 19.33 -7.17 -1.69
CA THR A 222 19.80 -7.84 -0.47
C THR A 222 21.28 -7.46 -0.23
N PRO A 223 21.86 -7.69 0.95
CA PRO A 223 23.29 -7.42 1.20
C PRO A 223 24.26 -8.26 0.36
N GLU A 224 23.76 -9.22 -0.43
CA GLU A 224 24.61 -10.04 -1.31
C GLU A 224 25.16 -9.21 -2.46
N THR A 225 26.47 -9.28 -2.71
CA THR A 225 27.16 -8.54 -3.79
C THR A 225 26.45 -8.68 -5.14
N GLN A 226 26.01 -9.89 -5.51
CA GLN A 226 25.31 -10.13 -6.76
C GLN A 226 23.95 -9.40 -6.85
N SER A 227 23.27 -9.23 -5.72
CA SER A 227 22.00 -8.50 -5.63
C SER A 227 22.25 -7.01 -5.81
N ILE A 228 23.28 -6.47 -5.16
CA ILE A 228 23.72 -5.08 -5.28
C ILE A 228 24.14 -4.76 -6.72
N THR A 229 24.96 -5.59 -7.37
CA THR A 229 25.33 -5.39 -8.78
C THR A 229 24.10 -5.33 -9.70
N ASN A 230 23.09 -6.17 -9.44
CA ASN A 230 21.85 -6.14 -10.22
C ASN A 230 20.96 -4.93 -9.88
N ALA A 231 21.02 -4.41 -8.65
CA ALA A 231 20.35 -3.18 -8.26
C ALA A 231 20.90 -1.98 -9.04
N ILE A 232 22.23 -1.87 -9.20
CA ILE A 232 22.88 -0.83 -10.02
C ILE A 232 22.35 -0.87 -11.46
N LYS A 233 22.32 -2.06 -12.07
CA LYS A 233 21.77 -2.22 -13.43
C LYS A 233 20.29 -1.82 -13.54
N ALA A 234 19.49 -2.06 -12.50
CA ALA A 234 18.11 -1.62 -12.46
C ALA A 234 17.99 -0.09 -12.37
N ILE A 235 18.87 0.55 -11.60
CA ILE A 235 18.97 2.02 -11.49
C ILE A 235 19.36 2.62 -12.83
N ASP A 236 20.42 2.10 -13.45
CA ASP A 236 20.91 2.55 -14.77
C ASP A 236 19.80 2.42 -15.82
N LYS A 237 19.08 1.29 -15.82
CA LYS A 237 17.97 1.09 -16.77
C LYS A 237 16.82 2.07 -16.54
N GLY A 238 16.49 2.37 -15.28
CA GLY A 238 15.53 3.41 -14.93
C GLY A 238 15.98 4.78 -15.44
N LYS A 239 17.25 5.13 -15.22
CA LYS A 239 17.87 6.40 -15.64
C LYS A 239 17.86 6.56 -17.16
N GLU A 240 18.18 5.51 -17.92
CA GLU A 240 18.08 5.49 -19.39
C GLU A 240 16.67 5.85 -19.89
N LEU A 241 15.64 5.45 -19.14
CA LEU A 241 14.23 5.67 -19.48
C LEU A 241 13.63 6.93 -18.85
N GLY A 242 14.46 7.75 -18.18
CA GLY A 242 14.02 8.97 -17.50
C GLY A 242 13.17 8.74 -16.25
N VAL A 243 13.27 7.55 -15.65
CA VAL A 243 12.57 7.18 -14.40
C VAL A 243 13.46 7.54 -13.21
N ASN A 244 12.92 8.32 -12.27
CA ASN A 244 13.68 8.78 -11.10
C ASN A 244 13.83 7.65 -10.07
N CYS A 245 15.04 7.37 -9.61
CA CYS A 245 15.24 6.49 -8.47
C CYS A 245 15.08 7.28 -7.16
N LEU A 246 14.11 6.88 -6.34
CA LEU A 246 13.93 7.49 -5.01
C LEU A 246 14.92 6.97 -3.98
N GLY A 247 15.54 5.84 -4.27
CA GLY A 247 16.54 5.22 -3.43
C GLY A 247 16.43 3.69 -3.36
N VAL A 248 17.30 3.13 -2.53
CA VAL A 248 17.47 1.69 -2.37
C VAL A 248 16.88 1.23 -1.05
N VAL A 249 16.25 0.04 -1.05
CA VAL A 249 15.83 -0.68 0.14
C VAL A 249 16.63 -1.98 0.22
N VAL A 250 17.38 -2.15 1.31
CA VAL A 250 18.15 -3.37 1.56
C VAL A 250 17.32 -4.31 2.40
N ASN A 251 16.85 -5.39 1.79
CA ASN A 251 16.01 -6.38 2.44
C ASN A 251 16.83 -7.58 2.94
N ARG A 252 16.30 -8.32 3.93
CA ARG A 252 16.93 -9.54 4.49
C ARG A 252 18.30 -9.30 5.12
N TYR A 253 18.46 -8.16 5.77
CA TYR A 253 19.72 -7.84 6.43
C TYR A 253 19.91 -8.70 7.70
N SER A 254 20.97 -9.51 7.72
CA SER A 254 21.21 -10.48 8.80
C SER A 254 21.67 -9.85 10.13
N GLY A 255 22.11 -8.59 10.11
CA GLY A 255 22.71 -7.92 11.27
C GLY A 255 24.12 -8.40 11.63
N ARG A 256 24.73 -9.28 10.84
CA ARG A 256 26.10 -9.79 11.09
C ARG A 256 27.18 -8.78 10.74
N GLU A 257 26.92 -7.96 9.72
CA GLU A 257 27.84 -6.90 9.29
C GLU A 257 27.61 -5.64 10.12
N ASN A 258 28.53 -4.68 10.09
CA ASN A 258 28.29 -3.39 10.73
C ASN A 258 27.25 -2.61 9.92
N HIS A 259 26.08 -2.33 10.53
CA HIS A 259 24.97 -1.64 9.88
C HIS A 259 25.39 -0.34 9.19
N ARG A 260 26.18 0.50 9.86
CA ARG A 260 26.63 1.78 9.29
C ARG A 260 27.50 1.57 8.06
N LYS A 261 28.41 0.59 8.09
CA LYS A 261 29.24 0.26 6.93
C LYS A 261 28.40 -0.20 5.74
N VAL A 262 27.40 -1.05 5.97
CA VAL A 262 26.48 -1.52 4.91
C VAL A 262 25.70 -0.36 4.30
N VAL A 263 25.24 0.58 5.13
CA VAL A 263 24.57 1.80 4.66
C VAL A 263 25.51 2.62 3.78
N ASP A 264 26.67 3.00 4.32
CA ASP A 264 27.64 3.87 3.65
C ASP A 264 28.13 3.24 2.32
N GLU A 265 28.39 1.93 2.32
CA GLU A 265 28.85 1.18 1.14
C GLU A 265 27.77 1.11 0.06
N ILE A 266 26.52 0.80 0.41
CA ILE A 266 25.44 0.66 -0.57
C ILE A 266 25.05 2.02 -1.16
N GLU A 267 24.99 3.08 -0.36
CA GLU A 267 24.76 4.44 -0.87
C GLU A 267 25.87 4.84 -1.85
N SER A 268 27.13 4.56 -1.50
CA SER A 268 28.27 4.87 -2.36
C SER A 268 28.30 4.06 -3.65
N ILE A 269 27.98 2.76 -3.59
CA ILE A 269 28.04 1.87 -4.76
C ILE A 269 26.85 2.11 -5.70
N CYS A 270 25.66 2.33 -5.15
CA CYS A 270 24.47 2.56 -5.96
C CYS A 270 24.33 4.01 -6.44
N ASP A 271 25.09 4.95 -5.89
CA ASP A 271 24.96 6.40 -6.13
C ASP A 271 23.50 6.87 -5.96
N GLN A 272 22.84 6.35 -4.92
CA GLN A 272 21.44 6.59 -4.61
C GLN A 272 21.23 6.59 -3.09
N PRO A 273 20.26 7.36 -2.57
CA PRO A 273 19.98 7.38 -1.14
C PRO A 273 19.45 6.04 -0.65
N LEU A 274 19.79 5.66 0.58
CA LEU A 274 19.23 4.49 1.23
C LEU A 274 17.92 4.84 1.95
N LEU A 275 16.81 4.33 1.43
CA LEU A 275 15.49 4.51 2.04
C LEU A 275 15.39 3.73 3.35
N GLY A 276 15.97 2.54 3.44
CA GLY A 276 16.07 1.82 4.70
C GLY A 276 16.59 0.40 4.56
N VAL A 277 16.83 -0.21 5.71
CA VAL A 277 17.31 -1.59 5.84
C VAL A 277 16.24 -2.40 6.58
N ILE A 278 15.72 -3.43 5.91
CA ILE A 278 14.76 -4.35 6.50
C ILE A 278 15.53 -5.58 6.98
N PRO A 279 15.54 -5.87 8.29
CA PRO A 279 16.24 -7.03 8.83
C PRO A 279 15.60 -8.34 8.39
N GLU A 280 16.39 -9.40 8.35
CA GLU A 280 15.88 -10.77 8.27
C GLU A 280 15.02 -11.05 9.52
N ASP A 281 13.75 -11.39 9.30
CA ASP A 281 12.76 -11.48 10.36
C ASP A 281 11.84 -12.68 10.16
N LYS A 282 11.91 -13.63 11.10
CA LYS A 282 11.12 -14.87 11.07
C LYS A 282 9.62 -14.60 11.02
N THR A 283 9.16 -13.47 11.57
CA THR A 283 7.73 -13.10 11.56
C THR A 283 7.19 -12.85 10.16
N ILE A 284 8.05 -12.56 9.18
CA ILE A 284 7.66 -12.43 7.77
C ILE A 284 7.12 -13.77 7.25
N GLN A 285 7.76 -14.90 7.58
CA GLN A 285 7.30 -16.22 7.13
C GLN A 285 5.91 -16.53 7.70
N ASP A 286 5.72 -16.28 9.00
CA ASP A 286 4.40 -16.41 9.65
C ASP A 286 3.33 -15.53 8.99
N SER A 287 3.70 -14.30 8.61
CA SER A 287 2.80 -13.36 7.95
C SER A 287 2.36 -13.84 6.56
N LEU A 288 3.27 -14.45 5.80
CA LEU A 288 2.99 -15.05 4.50
C LEU A 288 2.10 -16.28 4.63
N PHE A 289 2.29 -17.09 5.68
CA PHE A 289 1.42 -18.23 5.96
C PHE A 289 0.00 -17.77 6.34
N LYS A 290 -0.11 -16.75 7.20
CA LYS A 290 -1.38 -16.15 7.62
C LYS A 290 -2.01 -15.19 6.60
N LYS A 291 -1.41 -15.05 5.42
CA LYS A 291 -1.94 -14.23 4.31
C LYS A 291 -2.23 -12.78 4.69
N THR A 292 -1.48 -12.23 5.65
CA THR A 292 -1.67 -10.88 6.18
C THR A 292 -0.31 -10.21 6.29
N PRO A 293 -0.12 -8.98 5.78
CA PRO A 293 1.17 -8.31 5.87
C PRO A 293 1.66 -8.14 7.30
N ASN A 294 2.97 -8.27 7.48
CA ASN A 294 3.61 -8.30 8.78
C ASN A 294 3.41 -7.01 9.58
N VAL A 295 3.34 -5.87 8.89
CA VAL A 295 3.04 -4.57 9.51
C VAL A 295 1.71 -4.53 10.26
N PHE A 296 0.74 -5.39 9.90
CA PHE A 296 -0.51 -5.57 10.62
C PHE A 296 -0.47 -6.71 11.63
N LEU A 297 0.11 -7.85 11.24
CA LEU A 297 0.13 -9.05 12.08
C LEU A 297 1.08 -8.93 13.27
N ASN A 298 2.27 -8.35 13.06
CA ASN A 298 3.31 -8.15 14.05
C ASN A 298 3.79 -6.68 13.98
N PRO A 299 2.97 -5.70 14.42
CA PRO A 299 3.21 -4.27 14.17
C PRO A 299 4.46 -3.69 14.84
N TYR A 300 5.05 -4.44 15.78
CA TYR A 300 6.25 -4.07 16.53
C TYR A 300 7.45 -5.01 16.25
N SER A 301 7.37 -5.86 15.22
CA SER A 301 8.54 -6.64 14.79
C SER A 301 9.61 -5.73 14.18
N PRO A 302 10.90 -6.12 14.20
CA PRO A 302 11.97 -5.33 13.59
C PRO A 302 11.70 -4.96 12.13
N SER A 303 11.19 -5.92 11.33
CA SER A 303 10.82 -5.63 9.93
C SER A 303 9.65 -4.65 9.82
N SER A 304 8.62 -4.77 10.66
CA SER A 304 7.48 -3.84 10.65
C SER A 304 7.86 -2.42 11.03
N LEU A 305 8.81 -2.24 11.96
CA LEU A 305 9.34 -0.93 12.31
C LEU A 305 10.13 -0.32 11.14
N ALA A 306 11.00 -1.11 10.49
CA ALA A 306 11.74 -0.68 9.31
C ALA A 306 10.80 -0.27 8.15
N PHE A 307 9.71 -1.02 7.91
CA PHE A 307 8.70 -0.64 6.91
C PHE A 307 8.03 0.70 7.24
N LYS A 308 7.74 0.98 8.52
CA LYS A 308 7.15 2.25 8.96
C LYS A 308 8.12 3.41 8.80
N GLU A 309 9.41 3.20 9.06
CA GLU A 309 10.46 4.21 8.82
C GLU A 309 10.59 4.55 7.33
N ILE A 310 10.62 3.52 6.46
CA ILE A 310 10.66 3.70 5.00
C ILE A 310 9.41 4.43 4.51
N ALA A 311 8.22 4.03 4.98
CA ALA A 311 6.96 4.68 4.64
C ALA A 311 6.95 6.16 5.06
N ALA A 312 7.44 6.49 6.27
CA ALA A 312 7.53 7.86 6.76
C ALA A 312 8.38 8.74 5.84
N LYS A 313 9.56 8.24 5.42
CA LYS A 313 10.44 8.93 4.45
C LYS A 313 9.73 9.18 3.12
N ILE A 314 9.03 8.18 2.58
CA ILE A 314 8.31 8.29 1.29
C ILE A 314 7.13 9.29 1.37
N SER A 315 6.46 9.33 2.53
CA SER A 315 5.37 10.28 2.84
C SER A 315 5.85 11.68 3.23
N GLY A 316 7.16 11.88 3.43
CA GLY A 316 7.70 13.13 3.98
C GLY A 316 7.22 13.43 5.41
N LYS A 317 6.88 12.39 6.19
CA LYS A 317 6.44 12.49 7.59
C LYS A 317 7.54 12.00 8.53
N SER A 318 7.53 12.46 9.78
CA SER A 318 8.39 11.93 10.84
C SER A 318 7.79 10.65 11.42
N TYR A 319 8.64 9.70 11.76
CA TYR A 319 8.25 8.50 12.52
C TYR A 319 9.24 8.26 13.65
N GLU A 320 8.70 8.16 14.86
CA GLU A 320 9.44 7.74 16.04
C GLU A 320 8.99 6.34 16.44
N PRO A 321 9.89 5.34 16.45
CA PRO A 321 9.54 4.01 16.92
C PRO A 321 9.14 4.06 18.41
N PRO A 322 8.19 3.20 18.83
CA PRO A 322 7.69 3.22 20.20
C PRO A 322 8.79 2.87 21.22
N LYS A 323 8.76 3.52 22.39
CA LYS A 323 9.63 3.14 23.52
C LYS A 323 9.35 1.68 23.93
N PHE A 324 10.40 0.87 23.99
CA PHE A 324 10.37 -0.57 24.29
C PHE A 324 9.48 -1.44 23.36
N PRO A 325 9.81 -1.56 22.07
CA PRO A 325 9.03 -2.37 21.12
C PRO A 325 8.91 -3.84 21.53
N PHE A 326 9.96 -4.38 22.16
CA PHE A 326 10.01 -5.75 22.65
C PHE A 326 8.93 -6.04 23.70
N LEU A 327 8.69 -5.13 24.65
CA LEU A 327 7.67 -5.29 25.69
C LEU A 327 6.26 -5.30 25.08
N ARG A 328 6.00 -4.38 24.13
CA ARG A 328 4.73 -4.36 23.40
C ARG A 328 4.49 -5.63 22.59
N ARG A 329 5.55 -6.21 22.01
CA ARG A 329 5.49 -7.49 21.30
C ARG A 329 5.11 -8.66 22.21
N ILE A 330 5.59 -8.67 23.45
CA ILE A 330 5.25 -9.70 24.44
C ILE A 330 3.81 -9.52 24.93
N TRP A 331 3.44 -8.30 25.32
CA TRP A 331 2.11 -8.01 25.87
C TRP A 331 0.99 -8.23 24.85
N GLY A 332 1.21 -7.83 23.59
CA GLY A 332 0.25 -8.09 22.50
C GLY A 332 0.11 -9.56 22.09
N LYS A 333 0.94 -10.47 22.61
CA LYS A 333 0.77 -11.93 22.44
C LYS A 333 0.02 -12.59 23.61
N ILE A 334 -0.14 -11.88 24.74
CA ILE A 334 -0.75 -12.41 25.97
C ILE A 334 -2.23 -11.97 26.09
N SER A 335 -2.62 -10.90 25.39
CA SER A 335 -4.01 -10.42 25.22
C SER A 335 -4.69 -11.06 24.01
#